data_AF-A0A7V9Q304-F1
#
_entry.id   AF-A0A7V9Q304-F1
#
_cell.length_a   1.000
_cell.length_b   1.000
_cell.length_c   1.000
_cell.angle_alpha   90.00
_cell.angle_beta   90.00
_cell.angle_gamma   90.00
#
_symmetry.space_group_name_H-M   'P 1'
#
loop_
_entity.id
_entity.type
_entity.pdbx_description
1 polymer ?
#
loop_
_entity_poly.entity_id
_entity_poly.type
_entity_poly.pdbx_seq_one_letter_code
_entity_poly.pdbx_strand_id
1 'polypeptide(L)'
;MAERERGIGRGLAAILSEGSGSNGEAAPDFRELPVDLIAPNPQQPRRRFDDDALVALAESLRIRGVLQPILVRPVLGGTYELIAGERRWRAAQMAGLTSVPAVVRAHADADSHEIALIENMAREDLNPVEEARACSMLVDELGLTREEIGRRVGRSRVAVSNLMRLLDLPDEVLDLLETGSLSEGHGRALLMAPDHDDRRRLARAAVAEGWTVREME
;
A
#
# COMPACT_ATOMS: atom_id res chain seq x y z
N MET A 1 -6.26 35.28 40.64
CA MET A 1 -6.10 33.82 40.70
C MET A 1 -7.24 33.23 39.88
N ALA A 2 -6.94 32.85 38.64
CA ALA A 2 -6.99 31.46 38.13
C ALA A 2 -8.33 31.25 37.38
N GLU A 3 -8.47 30.69 36.18
CA GLU A 3 -7.55 30.20 35.14
C GLU A 3 -8.39 30.08 33.86
N ARG A 4 -7.77 30.13 32.68
CA ARG A 4 -8.43 29.99 31.37
C ARG A 4 -8.53 28.51 31.01
N GLU A 5 -9.71 28.00 30.70
CA GLU A 5 -9.86 26.76 29.92
C GLU A 5 -10.53 27.06 28.58
N ARG A 6 -9.70 27.16 27.54
CA ARG A 6 -10.10 27.21 26.14
C ARG A 6 -10.39 25.77 25.69
N GLY A 7 -11.67 25.41 25.64
CA GLY A 7 -12.13 24.12 25.14
C GLY A 7 -11.82 23.95 23.65
N ILE A 8 -10.89 23.04 23.36
CA ILE A 8 -10.60 22.48 22.03
C ILE A 8 -11.81 21.63 21.63
N GLY A 9 -12.79 22.24 20.95
CA GLY A 9 -14.07 21.54 20.74
C GLY A 9 -14.90 21.94 19.53
N ARG A 10 -14.36 22.71 18.57
CA ARG A 10 -15.10 23.05 17.34
C ARG A 10 -14.34 22.88 16.03
N GLY A 11 -13.00 22.74 16.06
CA GLY A 11 -12.19 22.58 14.85
C GLY A 11 -12.14 21.14 14.32
N LEU A 12 -12.20 20.13 15.19
CA LEU A 12 -12.07 18.73 14.78
C LEU A 12 -13.35 18.15 14.14
N ALA A 13 -14.53 18.68 14.52
CA ALA A 13 -15.80 18.25 13.95
C ALA A 13 -16.00 18.76 12.51
N ALA A 14 -15.36 19.87 12.13
CA ALA A 14 -15.43 20.40 10.76
C ALA A 14 -14.60 19.56 9.77
N ILE A 15 -13.47 19.00 10.22
CA ILE A 15 -12.62 18.12 9.38
C ILE A 15 -13.27 16.74 9.18
N LEU A 16 -14.06 16.26 10.15
CA LEU A 16 -14.75 14.96 10.04
C LEU A 16 -16.09 15.05 9.29
N SER A 17 -16.67 16.24 9.12
CA SER A 17 -17.99 16.42 8.50
C SER A 17 -17.96 16.87 7.03
N GLU A 18 -16.81 17.25 6.47
CA GLU A 18 -16.67 17.64 5.05
C GLU A 18 -15.97 16.55 4.19
N GLY A 19 -15.99 15.29 4.63
CA GLY A 19 -15.55 14.13 3.86
C GLY A 19 -16.68 13.35 3.16
N SER A 20 -17.91 13.86 3.16
CA SER A 20 -19.04 13.22 2.45
C SER A 20 -19.01 13.59 0.96
N GLY A 21 -17.99 13.09 0.28
CA GLY A 21 -17.82 13.13 -1.18
C GLY A 21 -17.41 11.75 -1.68
N SER A 22 -18.39 10.85 -1.78
CA SER A 22 -18.42 9.63 -2.60
C SER A 22 -17.07 9.03 -3.04
N ASN A 23 -16.37 8.38 -2.12
CA ASN A 23 -15.50 7.24 -2.45
C ASN A 23 -16.03 6.05 -1.65
N GLY A 24 -16.32 4.95 -2.34
CA GLY A 24 -16.91 3.74 -1.77
C GLY A 24 -15.94 2.99 -0.85
N GLU A 25 -15.56 3.58 0.27
CA GLU A 25 -15.12 2.81 1.44
C GLU A 25 -16.35 2.07 1.96
N ALA A 26 -16.54 0.84 1.50
CA ALA A 26 -17.53 -0.04 2.08
C ALA A 26 -17.22 -0.17 3.58
N ALA A 27 -18.18 0.23 4.42
CA ALA A 27 -18.07 0.04 5.86
C ALA A 27 -17.66 -1.41 6.17
N PRO A 28 -16.81 -1.65 7.20
CA PRO A 28 -16.40 -3.00 7.55
C PRO A 28 -17.62 -3.90 7.77
N ASP A 29 -17.77 -4.90 6.90
CA ASP A 29 -18.90 -5.82 6.92
C ASP A 29 -18.66 -6.90 7.99
N PHE A 30 -19.19 -6.64 9.18
CA PHE A 30 -19.11 -7.57 10.31
C PHE A 30 -20.19 -8.65 10.18
N ARG A 31 -19.77 -9.91 10.10
CA ARG A 31 -20.67 -11.07 10.00
C ARG A 31 -20.24 -12.20 10.93
N GLU A 32 -21.18 -12.99 11.42
CA GLU A 32 -20.86 -14.33 11.90
C GLU A 32 -20.82 -15.29 10.72
N LEU A 33 -19.70 -16.00 10.58
CA LEU A 33 -19.48 -16.96 9.50
C LEU A 33 -19.30 -18.37 10.06
N PRO A 34 -19.89 -19.40 9.41
CA PRO A 34 -19.59 -20.79 9.73
C PRO A 34 -18.10 -21.07 9.57
N VAL A 35 -17.52 -21.74 10.56
CA VAL A 35 -16.06 -22.01 10.59
C VAL A 35 -15.61 -22.85 9.38
N ASP A 36 -16.49 -23.72 8.90
CA ASP A 36 -16.26 -24.63 7.77
C ASP A 36 -16.27 -23.94 6.40
N LEU A 37 -16.83 -22.73 6.31
CA LEU A 37 -16.81 -21.94 5.07
C LEU A 37 -15.52 -21.14 4.91
N ILE A 38 -14.62 -21.18 5.90
CA ILE A 38 -13.39 -20.38 5.91
C ILE A 38 -12.22 -21.31 5.61
N ALA A 39 -11.44 -20.98 4.57
CA ALA A 39 -10.23 -21.69 4.20
C ALA A 39 -8.98 -20.87 4.61
N PRO A 40 -7.86 -21.52 4.97
CA PRO A 40 -6.62 -20.82 5.27
C PRO A 40 -5.99 -20.27 3.98
N ASN A 41 -5.31 -19.12 4.05
CA ASN A 41 -4.55 -18.60 2.91
C ASN A 41 -3.27 -19.44 2.69
N PRO A 42 -3.05 -20.01 1.47
CA PRO A 42 -1.90 -20.87 1.17
C PRO A 42 -0.54 -20.14 1.16
N GLN A 43 -0.54 -18.80 1.08
CA GLN A 43 0.66 -17.96 1.07
C GLN A 43 1.08 -17.47 2.46
N GLN A 44 0.47 -17.98 3.54
CA GLN A 44 0.77 -17.53 4.89
C GLN A 44 2.25 -17.83 5.28
N PRO A 45 3.03 -16.80 5.69
CA PRO A 45 4.46 -16.96 5.97
C PRO A 45 4.74 -17.76 7.25
N ARG A 46 3.80 -17.82 8.20
CA ARG A 46 3.97 -18.54 9.46
C ARG A 46 3.47 -20.00 9.34
N ARG A 47 4.42 -20.92 9.17
CA ARG A 47 4.14 -22.37 9.04
C ARG A 47 4.28 -23.20 10.33
N ARG A 48 4.91 -22.66 11.37
CA ARG A 48 5.06 -23.33 12.68
C ARG A 48 4.17 -22.68 13.72
N PHE A 49 3.32 -23.48 14.36
CA PHE A 49 2.55 -23.10 15.53
C PHE A 49 3.06 -23.90 16.73
N ASP A 50 2.99 -23.27 17.89
CA ASP A 50 3.18 -23.94 19.17
C ASP A 50 1.82 -24.56 19.55
N ASP A 51 1.76 -25.90 19.52
CA ASP A 51 0.53 -26.66 19.71
C ASP A 51 -0.03 -26.50 21.12
N ASP A 52 0.83 -26.40 22.15
CA ASP A 52 0.41 -26.21 23.54
C ASP A 52 -0.28 -24.85 23.74
N ALA A 53 0.29 -23.81 23.13
CA ALA A 53 -0.29 -22.47 23.15
C ALA A 53 -1.61 -22.38 22.36
N LEU A 54 -1.86 -23.30 21.42
CA LEU A 54 -3.09 -23.34 20.63
C LEU A 54 -4.22 -24.09 21.36
N VAL A 55 -3.88 -25.16 22.09
CA VAL A 55 -4.82 -25.88 22.99
C VAL A 55 -5.33 -24.95 24.09
N ALA A 56 -4.44 -24.22 24.76
CA ALA A 56 -4.84 -23.25 25.79
C ALA A 56 -5.77 -22.14 25.25
N LEU A 57 -5.53 -21.69 24.00
CA LEU A 57 -6.41 -20.74 23.34
C LEU A 57 -7.78 -21.36 23.03
N ALA A 58 -7.83 -22.60 22.56
CA ALA A 58 -9.08 -23.31 22.27
C ALA A 58 -9.95 -23.48 23.52
N GLU A 59 -9.36 -23.82 24.67
CA GLU A 59 -10.09 -23.88 25.94
C GLU A 59 -10.67 -22.51 26.34
N SER A 60 -9.88 -21.45 26.19
CA SER A 60 -10.36 -20.09 26.46
C SER A 60 -11.50 -19.68 25.53
N LEU A 61 -11.41 -20.03 24.23
CA LEU A 61 -12.45 -19.74 23.23
C LEU A 61 -13.72 -20.54 23.47
N ARG A 62 -13.63 -21.77 23.99
CA ARG A 62 -14.80 -22.59 24.34
C ARG A 62 -15.66 -21.94 25.43
N ILE A 63 -15.03 -21.25 26.39
CA ILE A 63 -15.73 -20.59 27.51
C ILE A 63 -16.26 -19.21 27.11
N ARG A 64 -15.46 -18.42 26.38
CA ARG A 64 -15.70 -16.99 26.16
C ARG A 64 -16.10 -16.63 24.73
N GLY A 65 -16.07 -17.58 23.81
CA GLY A 65 -16.20 -17.32 22.39
C GLY A 65 -15.00 -16.54 21.82
N VAL A 66 -15.08 -16.20 20.55
CA VAL A 66 -14.08 -15.38 19.87
C VAL A 66 -14.45 -13.92 20.02
N LEU A 67 -13.80 -13.21 20.94
CA LEU A 67 -14.10 -11.79 21.20
C LEU A 67 -13.60 -10.86 20.08
N GLN A 68 -12.44 -11.17 19.51
CA GLN A 68 -11.84 -10.38 18.43
C GLN A 68 -12.13 -11.04 17.09
N PRO A 69 -12.81 -10.35 16.15
CA PRO A 69 -13.19 -10.95 14.88
C PRO A 69 -11.96 -11.29 14.01
N ILE A 70 -12.08 -12.32 13.22
CA ILE A 70 -11.10 -12.71 12.20
C ILE A 70 -11.29 -11.89 10.92
N LEU A 71 -10.26 -11.77 10.10
CA LEU A 71 -10.35 -11.05 8.82
C LEU A 71 -10.40 -12.05 7.67
N VAL A 72 -11.42 -11.93 6.83
CA VAL A 72 -11.63 -12.84 5.70
C VAL A 72 -11.97 -12.08 4.42
N ARG A 73 -11.72 -12.68 3.27
CA ARG A 73 -12.27 -12.25 1.97
C ARG A 73 -13.26 -13.26 1.42
N PRO A 74 -14.32 -12.82 0.74
CA PRO A 74 -15.17 -13.72 -0.03
C PRO A 74 -14.39 -14.29 -1.23
N VAL A 75 -14.61 -15.56 -1.55
CA VAL A 75 -14.12 -16.21 -2.77
C VAL A 75 -15.28 -16.79 -3.58
N LEU A 76 -15.00 -17.18 -4.83
CA LEU A 76 -16.00 -17.81 -5.70
C LEU A 76 -16.58 -19.07 -5.03
N GLY A 77 -17.91 -19.21 -5.10
CA GLY A 77 -18.61 -20.36 -4.50
C GLY A 77 -19.14 -20.14 -3.09
N GLY A 78 -19.09 -18.91 -2.55
CA GLY A 78 -19.72 -18.57 -1.26
C GLY A 78 -18.91 -18.99 -0.03
N THR A 79 -17.67 -19.40 -0.23
CA THR A 79 -16.68 -19.62 0.83
C THR A 79 -15.86 -18.35 1.06
N TYR A 80 -15.03 -18.38 2.09
CA TYR A 80 -14.20 -17.27 2.51
C TYR A 80 -12.75 -17.74 2.67
N GLU A 81 -11.80 -16.86 2.41
CA GLU A 81 -10.39 -17.11 2.67
C GLU A 81 -9.91 -16.26 3.84
N LEU A 82 -9.15 -16.87 4.75
CA LEU A 82 -8.62 -16.23 5.94
C LEU A 82 -7.38 -15.40 5.63
N ILE A 83 -7.46 -14.11 5.95
CA ILE A 83 -6.38 -13.15 5.74
C ILE A 83 -5.60 -12.97 7.05
N ALA A 84 -6.31 -12.81 8.16
CA ALA A 84 -5.70 -12.67 9.48
C ALA A 84 -6.52 -13.36 10.58
N GLY A 85 -5.81 -13.90 11.58
CA GLY A 85 -6.42 -14.58 12.72
C GLY A 85 -6.33 -16.10 12.69
N GLU A 86 -5.40 -16.70 11.94
CA GLU A 86 -5.20 -18.16 11.80
C GLU A 86 -5.24 -18.91 13.14
N ARG A 87 -4.52 -18.44 14.16
CA ARG A 87 -4.52 -19.07 15.49
C ARG A 87 -5.91 -19.10 16.13
N ARG A 88 -6.71 -18.04 15.95
CA ARG A 88 -8.07 -17.94 16.48
C ARG A 88 -9.02 -18.85 15.71
N TRP A 89 -8.91 -18.89 14.39
CA TRP A 89 -9.72 -19.79 13.55
C TRP A 89 -9.42 -21.27 13.85
N ARG A 90 -8.14 -21.67 13.93
CA ARG A 90 -7.75 -23.04 14.33
C ARG A 90 -8.20 -23.39 15.74
N ALA A 91 -8.00 -22.47 16.69
CA ALA A 91 -8.45 -22.69 18.06
C ALA A 91 -9.99 -22.76 18.16
N ALA A 92 -10.72 -22.01 17.32
CA ALA A 92 -12.18 -22.10 17.23
C ALA A 92 -12.65 -23.45 16.65
N GLN A 93 -11.95 -23.98 15.64
CA GLN A 93 -12.17 -25.34 15.14
C GLN A 93 -11.94 -26.38 16.23
N MET A 94 -10.81 -26.30 16.93
CA MET A 94 -10.49 -27.22 18.04
C MET A 94 -11.44 -27.08 19.23
N ALA A 95 -11.97 -25.87 19.46
CA ALA A 95 -12.96 -25.62 20.49
C ALA A 95 -14.33 -26.24 20.15
N GLY A 96 -14.59 -26.53 18.87
CA GLY A 96 -15.86 -27.05 18.35
C GLY A 96 -16.92 -25.97 18.11
N LEU A 97 -16.49 -24.73 17.83
CA LEU A 97 -17.41 -23.62 17.53
C LEU A 97 -17.99 -23.77 16.11
N THR A 98 -19.29 -23.53 15.97
CA THR A 98 -20.01 -23.60 14.69
C THR A 98 -19.82 -22.34 13.85
N SER A 99 -19.73 -21.18 14.50
CA SER A 99 -19.56 -19.86 13.86
C SER A 99 -18.48 -19.04 14.57
N VAL A 100 -17.90 -18.11 13.84
CA VAL A 100 -16.94 -17.12 14.35
C VAL A 100 -17.27 -15.73 13.81
N PRO A 101 -17.10 -14.67 14.62
CA PRO A 101 -17.24 -13.32 14.14
C PRO A 101 -16.08 -13.00 13.21
N ALA A 102 -16.42 -12.46 12.04
CA ALA A 102 -15.49 -12.13 10.97
C ALA A 102 -15.80 -10.75 10.40
N VAL A 103 -14.74 -10.07 9.97
CA VAL A 103 -14.82 -8.90 9.11
C VAL A 103 -14.60 -9.37 7.68
N VAL A 104 -15.60 -9.20 6.83
CA VAL A 104 -15.51 -9.54 5.41
C VAL A 104 -14.98 -8.34 4.65
N ARG A 105 -13.82 -8.49 4.01
CA ARG A 105 -13.24 -7.49 3.11
C ARG A 105 -12.93 -8.11 1.76
N ALA A 106 -13.58 -7.59 0.72
CA ALA A 106 -13.35 -8.07 -0.66
C ALA A 106 -11.91 -7.86 -1.15
N HIS A 107 -11.19 -6.87 -0.62
CA HIS A 107 -9.91 -6.39 -1.19
C HIS A 107 -8.65 -6.71 -0.36
N ALA A 108 -8.73 -7.49 0.73
CA ALA A 108 -7.67 -7.45 1.75
C ALA A 108 -6.31 -8.15 1.42
N ASP A 109 -6.20 -8.87 0.29
CA ASP A 109 -4.90 -9.29 -0.27
C ASP A 109 -4.25 -8.17 -1.11
N ALA A 110 -5.06 -7.39 -1.83
CA ALA A 110 -4.60 -6.16 -2.47
C ALA A 110 -4.16 -5.18 -1.39
N ASP A 111 -4.93 -5.00 -0.30
CA ASP A 111 -4.61 -4.06 0.77
C ASP A 111 -3.25 -4.35 1.44
N SER A 112 -2.86 -5.62 1.66
CA SER A 112 -1.58 -5.94 2.32
C SER A 112 -0.38 -5.74 1.39
N HIS A 113 -0.53 -6.11 0.11
CA HIS A 113 0.48 -5.85 -0.92
C HIS A 113 0.58 -4.35 -1.22
N GLU A 114 -0.55 -3.66 -1.27
CA GLU A 114 -0.69 -2.22 -1.45
C GLU A 114 -0.05 -1.45 -0.30
N ILE A 115 -0.34 -1.82 0.95
CA ILE A 115 0.29 -1.23 2.13
C ILE A 115 1.80 -1.44 2.07
N ALA A 116 2.28 -2.65 1.76
CA ALA A 116 3.71 -2.93 1.65
C ALA A 116 4.39 -2.13 0.52
N LEU A 117 3.73 -1.96 -0.63
CA LEU A 117 4.26 -1.15 -1.74
C LEU A 117 4.26 0.34 -1.44
N ILE A 118 3.20 0.85 -0.82
CA ILE A 118 3.10 2.26 -0.41
C ILE A 118 4.10 2.56 0.70
N GLU A 119 4.27 1.67 1.68
CA GLU A 119 5.27 1.80 2.73
C GLU A 119 6.68 1.78 2.16
N ASN A 120 6.98 0.86 1.23
CA ASN A 120 8.28 0.81 0.57
C ASN A 120 8.56 2.07 -0.27
N MET A 121 7.53 2.61 -0.94
CA MET A 121 7.59 3.88 -1.66
C MET A 121 7.82 5.09 -0.73
N ALA A 122 7.26 5.08 0.47
CA ALA A 122 7.38 6.19 1.43
C ALA A 122 8.75 6.24 2.13
N ARG A 123 9.70 5.35 1.78
CA ARG A 123 11.06 5.38 2.32
C ARG A 123 11.85 6.54 1.71
N GLU A 124 12.53 7.30 2.56
CA GLU A 124 13.27 8.52 2.17
C GLU A 124 14.52 8.27 1.29
N ASP A 125 14.89 7.01 1.05
CA ASP A 125 16.16 6.64 0.41
C ASP A 125 16.03 6.19 -1.06
N LEU A 126 14.84 6.25 -1.67
CA LEU A 126 14.66 5.80 -3.06
C LEU A 126 15.26 6.80 -4.05
N ASN A 127 15.95 6.28 -5.07
CA ASN A 127 16.39 7.11 -6.19
C ASN A 127 15.21 7.42 -7.14
N PRO A 128 15.28 8.47 -7.97
CA PRO A 128 14.17 8.88 -8.82
C PRO A 128 13.63 7.79 -9.76
N VAL A 129 14.47 6.86 -10.20
CA VAL A 129 14.06 5.76 -11.08
C VAL A 129 13.35 4.67 -10.29
N GLU A 130 13.82 4.33 -9.10
CA GLU A 130 13.13 3.40 -8.20
C GLU A 130 11.73 3.91 -7.82
N GLU A 131 11.62 5.19 -7.49
CA GLU A 131 10.31 5.81 -7.21
C GLU A 131 9.40 5.80 -8.45
N ALA A 132 9.96 6.05 -9.65
CA ALA A 132 9.19 5.99 -10.90
C ALA A 132 8.66 4.57 -11.17
N ARG A 133 9.50 3.54 -10.99
CA ARG A 133 9.13 2.12 -11.15
C ARG A 133 8.06 1.73 -10.14
N ALA A 134 8.23 2.11 -8.87
CA ALA A 134 7.24 1.80 -7.86
C ALA A 134 5.90 2.54 -8.12
N CYS A 135 5.92 3.76 -8.69
CA CYS A 135 4.70 4.44 -9.12
C CYS A 135 4.01 3.69 -10.26
N SER A 136 4.78 3.20 -11.25
CA SER A 136 4.22 2.39 -12.35
C SER A 136 3.58 1.12 -11.82
N MET A 137 4.25 0.40 -10.93
CA MET A 137 3.74 -0.83 -10.33
C MET A 137 2.43 -0.59 -9.56
N LEU A 138 2.32 0.52 -8.83
CA LEU A 138 1.06 0.91 -8.15
C LEU A 138 -0.09 1.18 -9.15
N VAL A 139 0.20 1.68 -10.35
CA VAL A 139 -0.81 1.85 -11.41
C VAL A 139 -1.16 0.50 -12.05
N ASP A 140 -0.15 -0.28 -12.40
CA ASP A 140 -0.29 -1.50 -13.21
C ASP A 140 -0.87 -2.68 -12.39
N GLU A 141 -0.43 -2.85 -11.15
CA GLU A 141 -0.83 -3.97 -10.28
C GLU A 141 -2.07 -3.65 -9.44
N LEU A 142 -2.22 -2.41 -9.00
CA LEU A 142 -3.29 -2.01 -8.08
C LEU A 142 -4.34 -1.10 -8.73
N GLY A 143 -4.15 -0.70 -9.99
CA GLY A 143 -5.11 0.13 -10.71
C GLY A 143 -5.25 1.55 -10.16
N LEU A 144 -4.30 2.00 -9.33
CA LEU A 144 -4.39 3.29 -8.67
C LEU A 144 -4.22 4.43 -9.67
N THR A 145 -4.99 5.49 -9.49
CA THR A 145 -4.81 6.70 -10.27
C THR A 145 -3.59 7.49 -9.77
N ARG A 146 -2.95 8.26 -10.66
CA ARG A 146 -1.85 9.17 -10.29
C ARG A 146 -2.22 10.15 -9.17
N GLU A 147 -3.50 10.48 -9.05
CA GLU A 147 -4.03 11.34 -7.98
C GLU A 147 -4.08 10.64 -6.62
N GLU A 148 -4.49 9.37 -6.59
CA GLU A 148 -4.50 8.55 -5.38
C GLU A 148 -3.07 8.25 -4.90
N ILE A 149 -2.17 7.92 -5.82
CA ILE A 149 -0.74 7.76 -5.51
C ILE A 149 -0.20 9.03 -4.88
N GLY A 150 -0.41 10.18 -5.54
CA GLY A 150 0.06 11.49 -5.05
C GLY A 150 -0.45 11.82 -3.63
N ARG A 151 -1.75 11.60 -3.37
CA ARG A 151 -2.33 11.81 -2.03
C ARG A 151 -1.68 10.95 -0.96
N ARG A 152 -1.31 9.71 -1.28
CA ARG A 152 -0.72 8.76 -0.33
C ARG A 152 0.77 9.01 -0.05
N VAL A 153 1.51 9.48 -1.05
CA VAL A 153 2.96 9.76 -0.93
C VAL A 153 3.28 11.24 -0.66
N GLY A 154 2.26 12.08 -0.46
CA GLY A 154 2.45 13.52 -0.20
C GLY A 154 2.94 14.32 -1.41
N ARG A 155 2.68 13.87 -2.64
CA ARG A 155 3.10 14.54 -3.89
C ARG A 155 1.90 14.97 -4.72
N SER A 156 2.10 15.94 -5.61
CA SER A 156 1.04 16.34 -6.55
C SER A 156 0.85 15.28 -7.64
N ARG A 157 -0.36 15.17 -8.19
CA ARG A 157 -0.65 14.33 -9.38
C ARG A 157 0.32 14.59 -10.53
N VAL A 158 0.70 15.86 -10.72
CA VAL A 158 1.65 16.29 -11.76
C VAL A 158 3.06 15.77 -11.47
N ALA A 159 3.51 15.84 -10.22
CA ALA A 159 4.81 15.29 -9.81
C ALA A 159 4.89 13.78 -10.06
N VAL A 160 3.87 13.03 -9.65
CA VAL A 160 3.78 11.57 -9.93
C VAL A 160 3.84 11.29 -11.44
N SER A 161 3.10 12.07 -12.24
CA SER A 161 3.11 11.90 -13.70
C SER A 161 4.47 12.21 -14.33
N ASN A 162 5.20 13.21 -13.82
CA ASN A 162 6.52 13.56 -14.34
C ASN A 162 7.56 12.50 -13.97
N LEU A 163 7.48 11.98 -12.75
CA LEU A 163 8.34 10.91 -12.25
C LEU A 163 8.20 9.65 -13.10
N MET A 164 6.96 9.19 -13.36
CA MET A 164 6.72 8.02 -14.20
C MET A 164 7.25 8.18 -15.63
N ARG A 165 7.22 9.39 -16.20
CA ARG A 165 7.75 9.66 -17.55
C ARG A 165 9.26 9.46 -17.66
N LEU A 166 10.00 9.45 -16.54
CA LEU A 166 11.42 9.14 -16.57
C LEU A 166 11.67 7.72 -17.12
N LEU A 167 10.74 6.79 -16.93
CA LEU A 167 10.82 5.44 -17.48
C LEU A 167 10.79 5.39 -19.02
N ASP A 168 10.41 6.49 -19.69
CA ASP A 168 10.50 6.64 -21.15
C ASP A 168 11.94 6.97 -21.61
N LEU A 169 12.88 7.21 -20.69
CA LEU A 169 14.29 7.43 -21.02
C LEU A 169 14.98 6.11 -21.41
N PRO A 170 15.99 6.15 -22.30
CA PRO A 170 16.78 4.97 -22.59
C PRO A 170 17.52 4.44 -21.34
N ASP A 171 17.71 3.12 -21.25
CA ASP A 171 18.36 2.43 -20.12
C ASP A 171 19.65 3.10 -19.64
N GLU A 172 20.54 3.49 -20.56
CA GLU A 172 21.78 4.19 -20.22
C GLU A 172 21.55 5.50 -19.44
N VAL A 173 20.47 6.23 -19.72
CA VAL A 173 20.13 7.46 -19.01
C VAL A 173 19.50 7.14 -17.65
N LEU A 174 18.72 6.05 -17.56
CA LEU A 174 18.18 5.56 -16.29
C LEU A 174 19.32 5.16 -15.35
N ASP A 175 20.34 4.47 -15.83
CA ASP A 175 21.53 4.09 -15.05
C ASP A 175 22.25 5.33 -14.50
N LEU A 176 22.35 6.41 -15.29
CA LEU A 176 22.95 7.67 -14.85
C LEU A 176 22.11 8.37 -13.76
N LEU A 177 20.79 8.23 -13.79
CA LEU A 177 19.89 8.74 -12.75
C LEU A 177 19.97 7.88 -11.47
N GLU A 178 20.00 6.56 -11.60
CA GLU A 178 20.13 5.61 -10.49
C GLU A 178 21.45 5.79 -9.73
N THR A 179 22.54 6.03 -10.44
CA THR A 179 23.86 6.30 -9.84
C THR A 179 24.00 7.71 -9.25
N GLY A 180 23.02 8.60 -9.47
CA GLY A 180 23.08 10.01 -9.05
C GLY A 180 24.00 10.89 -9.90
N SER A 181 24.53 10.38 -11.02
CA SER A 181 25.32 11.16 -11.98
C SER A 181 24.47 12.23 -12.67
N LEU A 182 23.18 11.95 -12.83
CA LEU A 182 22.16 12.90 -13.24
C LEU A 182 21.09 13.00 -12.14
N SER A 183 20.51 14.19 -11.99
CA SER A 183 19.37 14.41 -11.09
C SER A 183 18.03 14.22 -11.82
N GLU A 184 16.94 14.08 -11.08
CA GLU A 184 15.56 14.03 -11.63
C GLU A 184 15.30 15.21 -12.60
N GLY A 185 15.77 16.41 -12.25
CA GLY A 185 15.67 17.59 -13.10
C GLY A 185 16.30 17.41 -14.48
N HIS A 186 17.49 16.80 -14.53
CA HIS A 186 18.16 16.49 -15.78
C HIS A 186 17.37 15.45 -16.60
N GLY A 187 16.88 14.40 -15.95
CA GLY A 187 16.03 13.39 -16.61
C GLY A 187 14.80 14.00 -17.28
N ARG A 188 14.12 14.94 -16.60
CA ARG A 188 12.96 15.65 -17.16
C ARG A 188 13.33 16.52 -18.36
N ALA A 189 14.46 17.22 -18.32
CA ALA A 189 14.93 18.03 -19.44
C ALA A 189 15.25 17.15 -20.66
N LEU A 190 15.88 15.98 -20.46
CA LEU A 190 16.18 15.03 -21.53
C LEU A 190 14.91 14.50 -22.23
N LEU A 191 13.78 14.37 -21.53
CA LEU A 191 12.51 13.97 -22.15
C LEU A 191 12.00 14.95 -23.22
N MET A 192 12.50 16.19 -23.24
CA MET A 192 12.18 17.19 -24.27
C MET A 192 12.92 16.93 -25.59
N ALA A 193 13.99 16.12 -25.56
CA ALA A 193 14.69 15.72 -26.76
C ALA A 193 13.84 14.75 -27.60
N PRO A 194 13.94 14.83 -28.94
CA PRO A 194 12.97 14.23 -29.87
C PRO A 194 13.04 12.70 -29.90
N ASP A 195 14.21 12.10 -29.69
CA ASP A 195 14.41 10.65 -29.75
C ASP A 195 15.44 10.14 -28.73
N HIS A 196 15.57 8.81 -28.64
CA HIS A 196 16.45 8.14 -27.69
C HIS A 196 17.95 8.36 -27.98
N ASP A 197 18.34 8.59 -29.23
CA ASP A 197 19.74 8.81 -29.58
C ASP A 197 20.19 10.20 -29.13
N ASP A 198 19.34 11.20 -29.34
CA ASP A 198 19.52 12.55 -28.83
C ASP A 198 19.57 12.58 -27.30
N ARG A 199 18.66 11.85 -26.63
CA ARG A 199 18.65 11.69 -25.17
C ARG A 199 19.97 11.13 -24.64
N ARG A 200 20.49 10.05 -25.25
CA ARG A 200 21.77 9.44 -24.86
C ARG A 200 22.93 10.40 -25.07
N ARG A 201 22.98 11.07 -26.22
CA ARG A 201 24.05 12.02 -26.55
C ARG A 201 24.08 13.19 -25.56
N LEU A 202 22.92 13.80 -25.28
CA LEU A 202 22.80 14.91 -24.35
C LEU A 202 23.12 14.48 -22.91
N ALA A 203 22.67 13.31 -22.48
CA ALA A 203 22.99 12.78 -21.15
C ALA A 203 24.50 12.60 -20.95
N ARG A 204 25.21 12.03 -21.93
CA ARG A 204 26.67 11.88 -21.88
C ARG A 204 27.39 13.23 -21.82
N ALA A 205 26.95 14.20 -22.63
CA ALA A 205 27.52 15.54 -22.62
C ALA A 205 27.30 16.23 -21.26
N ALA A 206 26.08 16.15 -20.71
CA ALA A 206 25.74 16.72 -19.41
C ALA A 206 26.61 16.18 -18.28
N VAL A 207 26.87 14.86 -18.26
CA VAL A 207 27.76 14.24 -17.26
C VAL A 207 29.22 14.64 -17.49
N ALA A 208 29.70 14.65 -18.73
CA ALA A 208 31.09 14.96 -19.04
C ALA A 208 31.45 16.43 -18.76
N GLU A 209 30.52 17.34 -19.01
CA GLU A 209 30.71 18.79 -18.88
C GLU A 209 30.18 19.33 -17.54
N GLY A 210 29.46 18.51 -16.75
CA GLY A 210 28.91 18.91 -15.46
C GLY A 210 27.78 19.93 -15.58
N TRP A 211 26.93 19.81 -16.60
CA TRP A 211 25.83 20.74 -16.84
C TRP A 211 24.87 20.77 -15.65
N THR A 212 24.33 21.95 -15.39
CA THR A 212 23.21 22.19 -14.48
C THR A 212 21.89 21.93 -15.19
N VAL A 213 20.81 21.68 -14.43
CA VAL A 213 19.47 21.46 -14.99
C VAL A 213 19.05 22.61 -15.90
N ARG A 214 19.42 23.85 -15.54
CA ARG A 214 19.08 25.05 -16.31
C ARG A 214 19.81 25.15 -17.64
N GLU A 215 20.96 24.50 -17.79
CA GLU A 215 21.69 24.45 -19.05
C GLU A 215 21.09 23.42 -20.02
N MET A 216 20.20 22.54 -19.54
CA MET A 216 19.48 21.55 -20.35
C MET A 216 18.04 21.95 -20.71
N GLU A 217 17.47 22.99 -20.08
CA GLU A 217 16.14 23.55 -20.36
C GLU A 217 16.16 24.53 -21.55
#